data_AF-A0A1I3F1E0-F1
#
_entry.id   AF-A0A1I3F1E0-F1
#
_cell.length_a   1.000
_cell.length_b   1.000
_cell.length_c   1.000
_cell.angle_alpha   90.00
_cell.angle_beta   90.00
_cell.angle_gamma   90.00
#
_symmetry.space_group_name_H-M   'P 1'
#
loop_
_entity.id
_entity.type
_entity.pdbx_description
1 polymer ?
#
loop_
_entity_poly.entity_id
_entity_poly.type
_entity_poly.pdbx_seq_one_letter_code
_entity_poly.pdbx_strand_id
1 'polypeptide(L)'
;MDYTLSDSFKVNFSIKYKNGDTVYFRKNFEDTSRNPYQWNENYYAILNSKQKKDFNYYLSGLKIEKYNSIYQQNFVDGVTYQFYFKTNLNEKLILVHSHDAPKELNEFSNWIYNFHKNIKLYKLKKQIEVKSENISAKPVSIH
;
A
#
# COMPACT_ATOMS: atom_id res chain seq x y z
N MET A 1 -8.64 -4.67 2.43
CA MET A 1 -7.83 -3.45 2.52
C MET A 1 -6.86 -3.48 1.36
N ASP A 2 -6.68 -2.33 0.71
CA ASP A 2 -5.63 -2.15 -0.29
C ASP A 2 -4.63 -1.11 0.25
N TYR A 3 -3.35 -1.28 -0.07
CA TYR A 3 -2.30 -0.32 0.29
C TYR A 3 -1.34 -0.16 -0.87
N THR A 4 -0.86 1.05 -1.08
CA THR A 4 0.12 1.39 -2.11
C THR A 4 1.21 2.24 -1.50
N LEU A 5 2.47 1.88 -1.75
CA LEU A 5 3.64 2.68 -1.40
C LEU A 5 4.29 3.17 -2.69
N SER A 6 4.63 4.44 -2.73
CA SER A 6 5.46 5.05 -3.76
C SER A 6 6.59 5.81 -3.08
N ASP A 7 7.80 5.25 -3.18
CA ASP A 7 9.04 5.95 -2.85
C ASP A 7 9.59 6.56 -4.15
N SER A 8 9.88 7.86 -4.15
CA SER A 8 10.37 8.61 -5.32
C SER A 8 11.54 7.95 -6.04
N PHE A 9 12.33 7.08 -5.40
CA PHE A 9 13.59 6.60 -5.97
C PHE A 9 13.83 5.08 -5.88
N LYS A 10 12.91 4.28 -5.33
CA LYS A 10 13.26 2.89 -4.97
C LYS A 10 12.19 1.86 -5.29
N VAL A 11 11.01 2.02 -4.69
CA VAL A 11 10.00 0.96 -4.68
C VAL A 11 8.62 1.56 -4.87
N ASN A 12 7.89 1.01 -5.83
CA ASN A 12 6.46 1.20 -5.95
C ASN A 12 5.77 -0.16 -5.99
N PHE A 13 4.98 -0.44 -4.96
CA PHE A 13 4.20 -1.67 -4.90
C PHE A 13 2.86 -1.41 -4.23
N SER A 14 1.95 -2.33 -4.51
CA SER A 14 0.68 -2.39 -3.82
C SER A 14 0.45 -3.75 -3.22
N ILE A 15 -0.32 -3.75 -2.13
CA ILE A 15 -0.88 -4.96 -1.54
C ILE A 15 -2.39 -4.87 -1.53
N LYS A 16 -3.02 -6.02 -1.70
CA LYS A 16 -4.43 -6.22 -1.48
C LYS A 16 -4.61 -7.39 -0.55
N TYR A 17 -5.14 -7.09 0.63
CA TYR A 17 -5.55 -8.09 1.61
C TYR A 17 -7.06 -8.30 1.54
N LYS A 18 -7.44 -9.53 1.21
CA LYS A 18 -8.81 -10.06 1.36
C LYS A 18 -8.73 -11.13 2.44
N ASN A 19 -9.60 -11.05 3.44
CA ASN A 19 -9.66 -11.94 4.61
C ASN A 19 -9.16 -13.36 4.34
N GLY A 20 -8.30 -13.87 5.22
CA GLY A 20 -7.67 -15.18 5.07
C GLY A 20 -6.15 -15.10 5.14
N ASP A 21 -5.49 -16.06 4.49
CA ASP A 21 -4.02 -16.19 4.54
C ASP A 21 -3.36 -15.67 3.27
N THR A 22 -4.13 -15.33 2.23
CA THR A 22 -3.58 -14.87 0.95
C THR A 22 -3.52 -13.35 0.89
N VAL A 23 -2.34 -12.82 0.60
CA VAL A 23 -2.13 -11.41 0.24
C VAL A 23 -1.75 -11.35 -1.23
N TYR A 24 -2.36 -10.43 -1.97
CA TYR A 24 -1.99 -10.15 -3.34
C TYR A 24 -1.05 -8.95 -3.39
N PHE A 25 -0.08 -9.00 -4.30
CA PHE A 25 0.90 -7.94 -4.51
C PHE A 25 0.88 -7.52 -5.96
N ARG A 26 1.10 -6.23 -6.20
CA ARG A 26 1.47 -5.70 -7.51
C ARG A 26 2.79 -4.97 -7.37
N LYS A 27 3.78 -5.32 -8.18
CA LYS A 27 4.98 -4.51 -8.36
C LYS A 27 4.69 -3.51 -9.49
N ASN A 28 4.64 -2.23 -9.14
CA ASN A 28 4.37 -1.15 -10.09
C ASN A 28 5.69 -0.65 -10.70
N PHE A 29 6.71 -0.50 -9.86
CA PHE A 29 8.06 -0.08 -10.25
C PHE A 29 9.08 -0.56 -9.22
N GLU A 30 10.24 -1.03 -9.68
CA GLU A 30 11.38 -1.34 -8.84
C GLU A 30 12.64 -0.90 -9.60
N ASP A 31 13.33 0.14 -9.12
CA ASP A 31 14.61 0.56 -9.72
C ASP A 31 15.70 -0.40 -9.25
N THR A 32 15.89 -1.48 -10.01
CA THR A 32 17.07 -2.32 -9.85
C THR A 32 17.98 -2.07 -11.03
N SER A 33 19.21 -1.60 -10.77
CA SER A 33 20.28 -1.37 -11.74
C SER A 33 20.68 -2.59 -12.58
N ARG A 34 20.01 -3.74 -12.39
CA ARG A 34 20.30 -5.04 -13.03
C ARG A 34 19.14 -5.62 -13.83
N ASN A 35 17.96 -5.00 -13.86
CA ASN A 35 16.84 -5.51 -14.65
C ASN A 35 15.94 -4.37 -15.15
N PRO A 36 15.83 -4.14 -16.47
CA PRO A 36 15.00 -3.08 -17.01
C PRO A 36 13.52 -3.37 -16.68
N TYR A 37 12.96 -2.50 -15.84
CA TYR A 37 11.54 -2.27 -15.59
C TYR A 37 10.57 -3.47 -15.68
N GLN A 38 10.35 -4.15 -14.57
CA GLN A 38 9.21 -5.07 -14.43
C GLN A 38 7.94 -4.28 -14.07
N TRP A 39 7.20 -3.86 -15.10
CA TRP A 39 5.96 -3.12 -14.93
C TRP A 39 4.79 -4.07 -14.64
N ASN A 40 3.97 -3.72 -13.64
CA ASN A 40 2.63 -4.27 -13.40
C ASN A 40 2.57 -5.81 -13.28
N GLU A 41 3.59 -6.40 -12.68
CA GLU A 41 3.57 -7.82 -12.38
C GLU A 41 2.80 -8.09 -11.08
N ASN A 42 1.88 -9.06 -11.14
CA ASN A 42 1.08 -9.44 -10.00
C ASN A 42 1.61 -10.71 -9.38
N TYR A 43 1.52 -10.76 -8.06
CA TYR A 43 1.97 -11.87 -7.25
C TYR A 43 0.94 -12.16 -6.17
N TYR A 44 1.08 -13.31 -5.53
CA TYR A 44 0.44 -13.60 -4.26
C TYR A 44 1.46 -14.16 -3.29
N ALA A 45 1.14 -14.08 -2.01
CA ALA A 45 1.84 -14.79 -0.97
C ALA A 45 0.87 -15.37 0.04
N ILE A 46 1.32 -16.42 0.73
CA ILE A 46 0.57 -17.05 1.81
C ILE A 46 1.23 -16.65 3.13
N LEU A 47 0.46 -16.01 3.98
CA LEU A 47 0.85 -15.60 5.32
C LEU A 47 1.01 -16.83 6.21
N ASN A 48 2.12 -16.90 6.93
CA ASN A 48 2.20 -17.80 8.08
C ASN A 48 1.43 -17.22 9.28
N SER A 49 1.21 -18.04 10.32
CA SER A 49 0.44 -17.66 11.51
C SER A 49 0.95 -16.38 12.19
N LYS A 50 2.28 -16.17 12.23
CA LYS A 50 2.87 -14.96 12.81
C LYS A 50 2.58 -13.74 11.94
N GLN A 51 2.83 -13.80 10.64
CA GLN A 51 2.59 -12.69 9.72
C GLN A 51 1.10 -12.29 9.70
N LYS A 52 0.20 -13.27 9.73
CA LYS A 52 -1.25 -13.03 9.84
C LYS A 52 -1.61 -12.34 11.16
N LYS A 53 -1.05 -12.81 12.28
CA LYS A 53 -1.27 -12.19 13.59
C LYS A 53 -0.77 -10.75 13.62
N ASP A 54 0.43 -10.50 13.11
CA ASP A 54 1.02 -9.16 13.05
C ASP A 54 0.20 -8.24 12.14
N PHE A 55 -0.21 -8.70 10.96
CA PHE A 55 -1.07 -7.93 10.04
C PHE A 55 -2.39 -7.54 10.72
N ASN A 56 -3.05 -8.49 11.38
CA ASN A 56 -4.31 -8.26 12.07
C ASN A 56 -4.14 -7.34 13.29
N TYR A 57 -3.01 -7.43 14.00
CA TYR A 57 -2.69 -6.53 15.10
C TYR A 57 -2.66 -5.08 14.63
N TYR A 58 -1.88 -4.76 13.58
CA TYR A 58 -1.85 -3.41 13.03
C TYR A 58 -3.22 -2.98 12.50
N LEU A 59 -3.89 -3.83 11.71
CA LEU A 59 -5.19 -3.50 11.13
C LEU A 59 -6.25 -3.20 12.20
N SER A 60 -6.30 -3.98 13.28
CA SER A 60 -7.26 -3.78 14.39
C SER A 60 -6.95 -2.57 15.26
N GLY A 61 -5.68 -2.11 15.29
CA GLY A 61 -5.27 -0.91 16.00
C GLY A 61 -5.71 0.39 15.32
N LEU A 62 -6.07 0.33 14.04
CA LEU A 62 -6.47 1.50 13.27
C LEU A 62 -7.92 1.91 13.54
N LYS A 63 -8.10 3.15 13.99
CA LYS A 63 -9.41 3.80 14.14
C LYS A 63 -9.72 4.60 12.89
N ILE A 64 -10.05 3.90 11.81
CA ILE A 64 -10.16 4.43 10.44
C ILE A 64 -11.06 5.67 10.37
N GLU A 65 -12.14 5.69 11.13
CA GLU A 65 -13.09 6.80 11.23
C GLU A 65 -12.45 8.11 11.69
N LYS A 66 -11.38 8.05 12.51
CA LYS A 66 -10.74 9.24 13.09
C LYS A 66 -9.73 9.92 12.18
N TYR A 67 -9.24 9.23 11.16
CA TYR A 67 -8.18 9.76 10.31
C TYR A 67 -8.72 10.78 9.29
N ASN A 68 -7.94 11.79 8.93
CA ASN A 68 -8.23 12.57 7.73
C ASN A 68 -7.99 11.72 6.48
N SER A 69 -8.62 12.10 5.37
CA SER A 69 -8.38 11.43 4.07
C SER A 69 -7.05 11.83 3.45
N ILE A 70 -6.45 12.95 3.85
CA ILE A 70 -5.20 13.47 3.30
C ILE A 70 -4.34 14.02 4.44
N TYR A 71 -3.08 13.57 4.49
CA TYR A 71 -2.00 14.15 5.28
C TYR A 71 -0.88 14.49 4.32
N GLN A 72 -0.73 15.77 3.97
CA GLN A 72 0.21 16.19 2.94
C GLN A 72 0.98 17.42 3.40
N GLN A 73 2.27 17.41 3.12
CA GLN A 73 3.16 18.55 3.21
C GLN A 73 3.80 18.80 1.83
N ASN A 74 4.26 20.04 1.61
CA ASN A 74 4.82 20.45 0.32
C ASN A 74 6.30 20.04 0.23
N PHE A 75 6.53 18.76 -0.06
CA PHE A 75 7.86 18.23 -0.39
C PHE A 75 7.87 17.65 -1.80
N VAL A 76 8.95 17.92 -2.54
CA VAL A 76 9.14 17.45 -3.92
C VAL A 76 9.47 15.96 -3.97
N ASP A 77 10.14 15.47 -2.94
CA ASP A 77 10.60 14.10 -2.78
C ASP A 77 9.99 13.44 -1.54
N GLY A 78 10.26 12.15 -1.38
CA GLY A 78 9.96 11.40 -0.17
C GLY A 78 9.14 10.15 -0.45
N VAL A 79 8.39 9.76 0.58
CA VAL A 79 7.58 8.55 0.57
C VAL A 79 6.12 8.94 0.63
N THR A 80 5.38 8.59 -0.41
CA THR A 80 3.92 8.64 -0.41
C THR A 80 3.37 7.25 -0.16
N TYR A 81 2.38 7.12 0.72
CA TYR A 81 1.60 5.89 0.80
C TYR A 81 0.11 6.17 0.88
N GLN A 82 -0.67 5.19 0.45
CA GLN A 82 -2.12 5.25 0.46
C GLN A 82 -2.70 3.98 1.07
N PHE A 83 -3.69 4.15 1.93
CA PHE A 83 -4.53 3.06 2.41
C PHE A 83 -5.95 3.22 1.89
N TYR A 84 -6.49 2.15 1.33
CA TYR A 84 -7.91 2.03 1.05
C TYR A 84 -8.53 0.98 1.98
N PHE A 85 -9.44 1.42 2.83
CA PHE A 85 -10.22 0.59 3.72
C PHE A 85 -11.65 0.49 3.22
N LYS A 86 -12.16 -0.74 3.17
CA LYS A 86 -13.58 -1.02 2.95
C LYS A 86 -14.04 -2.01 4.00
N THR A 87 -15.05 -1.60 4.76
CA THR A 87 -15.80 -2.41 5.71
C THR A 87 -17.25 -2.46 5.27
N ASN A 88 -18.11 -3.17 6.00
CA ASN A 88 -19.55 -3.17 5.72
C ASN A 88 -20.20 -1.80 5.97
N LEU A 89 -19.59 -0.95 6.80
CA LEU A 89 -20.18 0.31 7.27
C LEU A 89 -19.51 1.54 6.65
N ASN A 90 -18.21 1.44 6.34
CA ASN A 90 -17.39 2.57 5.92
C ASN A 90 -16.45 2.19 4.77
N GLU A 91 -16.24 3.15 3.87
CA GLU A 91 -15.24 3.11 2.82
C GLU A 91 -14.38 4.38 2.91
N LYS A 92 -13.06 4.25 2.94
CA LYS A 92 -12.15 5.38 3.14
C LYS A 92 -10.82 5.18 2.43
N LEU A 93 -10.40 6.23 1.72
CA LEU A 93 -9.05 6.37 1.16
C LEU A 93 -8.29 7.38 2.02
N ILE A 94 -7.09 7.02 2.44
CA ILE A 94 -6.18 7.87 3.22
C ILE A 94 -4.88 7.98 2.44
N LEU A 95 -4.53 9.20 2.03
CA LEU A 95 -3.25 9.54 1.40
C LEU A 95 -2.33 10.18 2.43
N VAL A 96 -1.09 9.70 2.46
CA VAL A 96 -0.02 10.27 3.29
C VAL A 96 1.18 10.60 2.42
N HIS A 97 1.54 11.87 2.43
CA HIS A 97 2.79 12.43 1.93
C HIS A 97 3.26 13.50 2.92
N SER A 98 3.53 13.08 4.15
CA SER A 98 3.80 13.98 5.28
C SER A 98 4.45 13.24 6.44
N HIS A 99 5.27 13.95 7.21
CA HIS A 99 5.78 13.49 8.50
C HIS A 99 4.77 13.60 9.65
N ASP A 100 3.69 14.36 9.48
CA ASP A 100 2.69 14.67 10.53
C ASP A 100 1.51 13.69 10.53
N ALA A 101 1.58 12.63 9.72
CA ALA A 101 0.55 11.59 9.73
C ALA A 101 0.52 10.86 11.08
N PRO A 102 -0.66 10.38 11.54
CA PRO A 102 -0.80 9.58 12.74
C PRO A 102 0.24 8.46 12.80
N LYS A 103 0.86 8.32 13.98
CA LYS A 103 1.97 7.38 14.21
C LYS A 103 1.59 5.95 13.81
N GLU A 104 0.36 5.54 14.05
CA GLU A 104 -0.14 4.20 13.75
C GLU A 104 -0.17 3.91 12.24
N LEU A 105 -0.47 4.92 11.40
CA LEU A 105 -0.43 4.77 9.95
C LEU A 105 1.02 4.60 9.46
N ASN A 106 1.94 5.39 10.01
CA ASN A 106 3.37 5.30 9.70
C ASN A 106 3.95 3.96 10.16
N GLU A 107 3.62 3.51 11.37
CA GLU A 107 4.06 2.21 11.89
C GLU A 107 3.54 1.05 11.04
N PHE A 108 2.28 1.09 10.62
CA PHE A 108 1.74 0.03 9.76
C PHE A 108 2.35 0.06 8.35
N SER A 109 2.53 1.24 7.75
CA SER A 109 3.22 1.39 6.46
C SER A 109 4.65 0.83 6.52
N ASN A 110 5.40 1.16 7.56
CA ASN A 110 6.75 0.63 7.80
C ASN A 110 6.75 -0.89 7.97
N TRP A 111 5.78 -1.44 8.69
CA TRP A 111 5.64 -2.89 8.82
C TRP A 111 5.33 -3.54 7.47
N ILE A 112 4.41 -3.00 6.67
CA ILE A 112 4.08 -3.51 5.32
C ILE A 112 5.30 -3.49 4.42
N TYR A 113 6.09 -2.41 4.45
CA TYR A 113 7.33 -2.30 3.68
C TYR A 113 8.32 -3.40 4.04
N ASN A 114 8.58 -3.61 5.34
CA ASN A 114 9.48 -4.67 5.81
C ASN A 114 8.93 -6.06 5.52
N PHE A 115 7.63 -6.26 5.65
CA PHE A 115 6.94 -7.51 5.32
C PHE A 115 7.10 -7.85 3.83
N HIS A 116 6.87 -6.89 2.93
CA HIS A 116 7.04 -7.05 1.49
C HIS A 116 8.45 -7.51 1.11
N LYS A 117 9.49 -6.95 1.73
CA LYS A 117 10.89 -7.31 1.43
C LYS A 117 11.26 -8.74 1.81
N ASN A 118 10.56 -9.34 2.76
CA ASN A 118 10.95 -10.62 3.37
C ASN A 118 10.02 -11.78 3.00
N ILE A 119 8.89 -11.52 2.33
CA ILE A 119 7.93 -12.56 1.99
C ILE A 119 8.26 -13.23 0.65
N LYS A 120 8.03 -14.55 0.59
CA LYS A 120 8.12 -15.31 -0.66
C LYS A 120 6.90 -15.01 -1.54
N LEU A 121 7.16 -14.45 -2.71
CA LEU A 121 6.15 -14.12 -3.72
C LEU A 121 6.01 -15.22 -4.77
N TYR A 122 4.78 -15.51 -5.17
CA TYR A 122 4.44 -16.44 -6.25
C TYR A 122 3.77 -15.67 -7.38
N LYS A 123 4.26 -15.85 -8.61
CA LYS A 123 3.76 -15.10 -9.78
C LYS A 123 2.29 -15.44 -10.04
N LEU A 124 1.49 -14.40 -10.25
CA LEU A 124 0.07 -14.49 -10.55
C LEU A 124 -0.16 -14.04 -12.00
N LYS A 125 -0.75 -14.92 -12.81
CA LYS A 125 -1.09 -14.59 -14.21
C LYS A 125 -2.28 -13.62 -14.31
N LYS A 126 -3.13 -13.59 -13.29
CA LYS A 126 -4.34 -12.76 -13.26
C LYS A 126 -4.01 -11.34 -12.77
N GLN A 127 -4.65 -10.36 -13.40
CA GLN A 127 -4.63 -8.98 -12.93
C GLN A 127 -5.42 -8.83 -11.62
N ILE A 128 -4.88 -8.05 -10.68
CA ILE A 128 -5.58 -7.68 -9.45
C ILE A 128 -6.08 -6.25 -9.56
N GLU A 129 -7.29 -5.96 -9.06
CA GLU A 129 -7.75 -4.58 -8.92
C GLU A 129 -7.25 -4.04 -7.59
N VAL A 130 -6.51 -2.93 -7.59
CA VAL A 130 -6.03 -2.25 -6.39
C VAL A 130 -6.67 -0.87 -6.33
N LYS A 131 -7.42 -0.59 -5.27
CA LYS A 131 -8.17 0.65 -5.09
C LYS A 131 -7.38 1.77 -4.42
N SER A 132 -6.31 1.41 -3.71
CA SER A 132 -5.31 2.39 -3.24
C SER A 132 -4.42 2.89 -4.38
N GLU A 133 -4.39 2.21 -5.53
CA GLU A 133 -3.78 2.70 -6.75
C GLU A 133 -4.71 3.71 -7.40
N ASN A 134 -4.51 4.97 -7.05
CA ASN A 134 -4.95 6.16 -7.78
C ASN A 134 -6.31 6.04 -8.50
N ILE A 135 -7.40 6.17 -7.73
CA ILE A 135 -8.69 6.61 -8.27
C ILE A 135 -8.76 8.14 -8.09
N SER A 136 -8.08 8.85 -8.99
CA SER A 136 -8.10 10.30 -9.26
C SER A 136 -7.31 11.26 -8.33
N ALA A 137 -6.25 11.83 -8.89
CA ALA A 137 -6.36 13.20 -9.38
C ALA A 137 -6.18 13.17 -10.92
N LYS A 138 -7.28 13.25 -11.70
CA LYS A 138 -7.11 13.83 -13.04
C LYS A 138 -6.49 15.22 -12.84
N PRO A 139 -5.40 15.59 -13.54
CA PRO A 139 -4.97 16.98 -13.53
C PRO A 139 -6.18 17.83 -13.93
N VAL A 140 -6.45 18.89 -13.17
CA VAL A 140 -7.34 19.94 -13.66
C VAL A 140 -6.67 20.48 -14.92
N SER A 141 -7.33 20.31 -16.07
CA SER A 141 -6.91 20.97 -17.29
C SER A 141 -6.91 22.48 -17.01
N ILE A 142 -5.74 23.09 -17.02
CA ILE A 142 -5.62 24.54 -17.01
C ILE A 142 -5.97 24.96 -18.44
N HIS A 143 -7.11 25.64 -18.61
CA HIS A 143 -7.50 26.31 -19.84
C HIS A 143 -6.87 27.70 -19.90
#